data_AF-A0A358A0A9-F1
#
_entry.id   AF-A0A358A0A9-F1
#
_cell.length_a   1.000
_cell.length_b   1.000
_cell.length_c   1.000
_cell.angle_alpha   90.00
_cell.angle_beta   90.00
_cell.angle_gamma   90.00
#
_symmetry.space_group_name_H-M   'P 1'
#
loop_
_entity.id
_entity.type
_entity.pdbx_description
1 polymer ?
#
loop_
_entity_poly.entity_id
_entity_poly.type
_entity_poly.pdbx_seq_one_letter_code
_entity_poly.pdbx_strand_id
1 'polypeptide(L)' 'GEPVDGPLRFQCSAHGRVESGRIEDGRRIVWDEAHRRIAAGQSVVGYDAADVVVGGGIAGRTPL' A
#
# COMPACT_ATOMS: atom_id res chain seq x y z
N GLY A 1 -8.34 11.27 8.89
CA GLY A 1 -6.96 11.55 8.47
C GLY A 1 -7.02 12.48 7.28
N GLU A 2 -6.01 13.32 7.13
CA GLU A 2 -5.83 14.13 5.91
C GLU A 2 -5.31 13.23 4.78
N PRO A 3 -5.71 13.46 3.51
CA PRO A 3 -5.16 12.73 2.39
C PRO A 3 -3.64 12.93 2.32
N VAL A 4 -2.89 11.85 2.09
CA VAL A 4 -1.44 11.93 1.90
C VAL A 4 -1.15 11.76 0.42
N ASP A 5 -0.56 12.79 -0.16
CA ASP A 5 -0.08 12.79 -1.55
C ASP A 5 1.44 12.59 -1.60
N GLY A 6 1.91 11.85 -2.61
CA GLY A 6 3.34 11.63 -2.86
C GLY A 6 3.80 10.17 -2.68
N PRO A 7 5.13 9.93 -2.70
CA PRO A 7 5.71 8.61 -2.59
C PRO A 7 5.37 7.97 -1.24
N LEU A 8 4.77 6.78 -1.29
CA LEU A 8 4.42 6.00 -0.11
C LEU A 8 5.13 4.66 -0.14
N ARG A 9 5.16 4.04 1.03
CA ARG A 9 5.72 2.72 1.23
C ARG A 9 4.66 1.80 1.81
N PHE A 10 4.55 0.57 1.33
CA PHE A 10 3.48 -0.35 1.68
C PHE A 10 4.01 -1.67 2.22
N GLN A 11 3.42 -2.15 3.31
CA GLN A 11 3.68 -3.47 3.87
C GLN A 11 2.42 -4.33 3.82
N CYS A 12 2.52 -5.54 3.25
CA CYS A 12 1.38 -6.45 3.07
C CYS A 12 1.40 -7.68 4.00
N SER A 13 2.40 -7.79 4.86
CA SER A 13 2.48 -8.78 5.93
C SER A 13 3.32 -8.24 7.08
N ALA A 14 2.99 -8.59 8.33
CA ALA A 14 3.64 -8.04 9.53
C ALA A 14 5.17 -8.25 9.58
N HIS A 15 5.68 -9.24 8.85
CA HIS A 15 7.11 -9.54 8.74
C HIS A 15 7.64 -9.39 7.31
N GLY A 16 6.84 -8.82 6.40
CA GLY A 16 7.18 -8.63 5.00
C GLY A 16 8.03 -7.39 4.76
N ARG A 17 8.64 -7.33 3.58
CA ARG A 17 9.27 -6.10 3.11
C ARG A 17 8.23 -4.99 2.93
N VAL A 18 8.69 -3.78 3.22
CA VAL A 18 8.00 -2.55 2.85
C VAL A 18 8.48 -2.14 1.47
N GLU A 19 7.57 -1.82 0.56
CA GLU A 19 7.87 -1.55 -0.86
C GLU A 19 7.26 -0.22 -1.29
N SER A 20 7.95 0.50 -2.17
CA SER A 20 7.51 1.82 -2.63
C SER A 20 6.39 1.76 -3.67
N GLY A 21 5.56 2.80 -3.66
CA GLY A 21 4.53 3.03 -4.67
C GLY A 21 3.70 4.27 -4.38
N ARG A 22 2.50 4.31 -4.95
CA ARG A 22 1.53 5.39 -4.79
C ARG A 22 0.09 4.88 -4.76
N ILE A 23 -0.82 5.70 -4.21
CA ILE A 23 -2.26 5.47 -4.28
C ILE A 23 -2.84 6.29 -5.42
N GLU A 24 -3.51 5.63 -6.36
CA GLU A 24 -4.32 6.23 -7.42
C GLU A 24 -5.81 6.12 -7.08
N ASP A 25 -6.60 7.12 -7.48
CA ASP A 25 -8.05 7.20 -7.25
C ASP A 25 -8.47 6.96 -5.78
N GLY A 26 -7.57 7.25 -4.84
CA GLY A 26 -7.76 7.04 -3.40
C GLY A 26 -7.88 5.58 -2.93
N ARG A 27 -7.70 4.59 -3.81
CA ARG A 27 -7.93 3.16 -3.47
C ARG A 27 -7.06 2.14 -4.18
N ARG A 28 -6.44 2.49 -5.31
CA ARG A 28 -5.62 1.57 -6.10
C ARG A 28 -4.17 1.81 -5.75
N ILE A 29 -3.49 0.80 -5.24
CA ILE A 29 -2.04 0.87 -5.02
C ILE A 29 -1.34 0.48 -6.32
N VAL A 30 -0.40 1.31 -6.75
CA VAL A 30 0.51 1.05 -7.87
C VAL A 30 1.92 1.04 -7.30
N TRP A 31 2.57 -0.11 -7.37
CA TRP A 31 3.95 -0.29 -6.92
C TRP A 31 4.92 0.22 -7.97
N ASP A 32 6.04 0.78 -7.52
CA ASP A 32 7.12 1.25 -8.42
C ASP A 32 7.81 0.05 -9.11
N GLU A 33 7.99 -1.04 -8.37
CA GLU A 33 8.47 -2.33 -8.88
C GLU A 33 7.39 -3.41 -8.75
N ALA A 34 7.39 -4.36 -9.69
CA ALA A 34 6.41 -5.45 -9.70
C ALA A 34 6.42 -6.23 -8.37
N HIS A 35 5.37 -6.07 -7.58
CA HIS A 35 5.24 -6.75 -6.30
C HIS A 35 4.37 -8.00 -6.41
N ARG A 36 4.80 -9.08 -5.76
CA ARG A 36 4.19 -10.43 -5.86
C ARG A 36 3.67 -10.89 -4.52
N ARG A 37 2.82 -11.92 -4.55
CA ARG A 37 2.25 -12.58 -3.36
C ARG A 37 1.32 -11.68 -2.54
N ILE A 38 0.49 -10.88 -3.22
CA ILE A 38 -0.63 -10.15 -2.62
C ILE A 38 -1.91 -10.95 -2.88
N ALA A 39 -2.46 -11.53 -1.83
CA ALA A 39 -3.73 -12.22 -1.83
C ALA A 39 -4.85 -11.28 -1.38
N ALA A 40 -6.04 -11.48 -1.95
CA ALA A 40 -7.24 -10.79 -1.48
C ALA A 40 -7.50 -11.12 -0.01
N GLY A 41 -7.88 -10.13 0.79
CA GLY A 41 -8.07 -10.26 2.23
C GLY A 41 -6.81 -9.96 3.06
N GLN A 42 -5.63 -9.82 2.44
CA GLN A 42 -4.44 -9.38 3.19
C GLN A 42 -4.55 -7.91 3.59
N SER A 43 -4.11 -7.59 4.80
CA SER A 43 -3.93 -6.20 5.24
C SER A 43 -2.76 -5.55 4.51
N VAL A 44 -2.94 -4.30 4.14
CA VAL A 44 -1.91 -3.42 3.57
C VAL A 44 -1.79 -2.20 4.46
N VAL A 45 -0.58 -1.88 4.91
CA VAL A 45 -0.28 -0.70 5.73
C VAL A 45 0.57 0.26 4.92
N GLY A 46 0.19 1.54 4.89
CA GLY A 46 0.92 2.60 4.21
C GLY A 46 1.75 3.44 5.17
N TYR A 47 2.97 3.78 4.76
CA TYR A 47 3.93 4.58 5.50
C TYR A 47 4.40 5.76 4.66
N ASP A 48 4.67 6.89 5.31
CA ASP A 48 5.32 8.04 4.69
C ASP A 48 6.86 7.89 4.65
N ALA A 49 7.56 8.96 4.24
CA ALA A 49 9.02 9.00 4.18
C ALA A 49 9.70 8.95 5.57
N ALA A 50 8.97 9.24 6.64
CA ALA A 50 9.47 9.23 8.03
C ALA A 50 9.13 7.91 8.78
N ASP A 51 8.67 6.88 8.06
CA ASP A 51 8.24 5.58 8.60
C ASP A 51 7.01 5.66 9.52
N VAL A 52 6.20 6.71 9.38
CA VAL A 52 4.95 6.87 10.14
C VAL A 52 3.81 6.20 9.38
N VAL A 53 2.97 5.45 10.11
CA VAL A 53 1.74 4.86 9.54
C VAL A 53 0.76 5.98 9.18
N VAL A 54 0.42 6.08 7.90
CA VAL A 54 -0.52 7.07 7.39
C VAL A 54 -1.89 6.47 7.03
N GLY A 55 -1.98 5.15 6.99
CA GLY A 55 -3.24 4.45 6.74
C GLY A 55 -3.09 2.95 6.56
N GLY A 56 -4.21 2.29 6.34
CA GLY A 56 -4.25 0.88 6.01
C GLY A 56 -5.55 0.48 5.33
N GLY A 57 -5.53 -0.67 4.66
CA GLY A 57 -6.66 -1.22 3.93
C GLY A 57 -6.57 -2.72 3.76
N ILE A 58 -7.60 -3.32 3.17
CA ILE A 58 -7.63 -4.74 2.83
C ILE A 58 -7.46 -4.87 1.32
N ALA A 59 -6.48 -5.66 0.89
CA ALA A 59 -6.26 -5.97 -0.50
C ALA A 59 -7.50 -6.64 -1.09
N GLY A 60 -8.06 -6.00 -2.11
CA GLY A 60 -9.15 -6.53 -2.92
C GLY A 60 -8.69 -6.79 -4.35
N ARG A 61 -9.45 -7.61 -5.08
CA ARG A 61 -9.30 -7.66 -6.54
C ARG A 61 -10.06 -6.48 -7.12
N THR A 62 -9.41 -5.70 -7.98
CA THR A 62 -10.16 -4.77 -8.83
C THR A 62 -10.74 -5.60 -9.99
N PRO A 63 -12.07 -5.57 -10.24
CA PRO A 63 -12.62 -6.15 -11.45
C PRO A 63 -11.94 -5.53 -12.68
N LEU A 64 -11.67 -6.35 -13.69
CA LEU A 64 -11.14 -5.89 -14.97
C LEU A 64 -12.13 -4.94 -15.67
#